data_AF-A0A8S0QLG8-F1
#
_entry.id   AF-A0A8S0QLG8-F1
#
_cell.length_a   1.000
_cell.length_b   1.000
_cell.length_c   1.000
_cell.angle_alpha   90.00
_cell.angle_beta   90.00
_cell.angle_gamma   90.00
#
_symmetry.space_group_name_H-M   'P 1'
#
loop_
_entity.id
_entity.type
_entity.pdbx_description
1 polymer ?
#
loop_
_entity_poly.entity_id
_entity_poly.type
_entity_poly.pdbx_seq_one_letter_code
_entity_poly.pdbx_strand_id
1 'polypeptide(L)'
;MHLQVSILENVCWKEFGLLVFVWIAFLVLQITKNYTATCTTVYWVVNLLQIPVSLGVSGYEAISLYKGWRKIASKGDSGTNLQVQQLITYCFFGVLAGLVGGLLGLGGGFIMGPLFLELGVPPQVSSATATFAMMFSSSMSVVEYHLLKRFPVPYALYFVAVATVAAFIGQHFVRRMIILMGRASIIIFILASTIFISAISLGGVGISNMIGKIERREYMGFENLCTYDV
;
A
#
# COMPACT_ATOMS: atom_id res chain seq x y z
N MET A 1 -21.07 -30.30 -1.00
CA MET A 1 -21.67 -29.58 -2.14
C MET A 1 -21.05 -28.18 -2.17
N HIS A 2 -19.91 -28.01 -2.86
CA HIS A 2 -19.24 -26.72 -2.99
C HIS A 2 -20.00 -25.91 -4.05
N LEU A 3 -20.76 -24.90 -3.64
CA LEU A 3 -21.35 -23.93 -4.56
C LEU A 3 -20.17 -23.17 -5.20
N GLN A 4 -19.83 -23.50 -6.44
CA GLN A 4 -18.87 -22.74 -7.24
C GLN A 4 -19.59 -21.48 -7.72
N VAL A 5 -19.71 -20.50 -6.82
CA VAL A 5 -20.12 -19.14 -7.20
C VAL A 5 -19.10 -18.59 -8.19
N SER A 6 -19.58 -18.11 -9.34
CA SER A 6 -18.77 -17.45 -10.35
C SER A 6 -18.03 -16.27 -9.73
N ILE A 7 -16.70 -16.21 -9.91
CA ILE A 7 -15.84 -15.12 -9.43
C ILE A 7 -16.40 -13.76 -9.85
N LEU A 8 -16.96 -13.68 -11.05
CA LEU A 8 -17.53 -12.48 -11.66
C LEU A 8 -18.73 -11.90 -10.89
N GLU A 9 -19.47 -12.73 -10.16
CA GLU A 9 -20.70 -12.38 -9.45
C GLU A 9 -20.44 -11.99 -7.98
N ASN A 10 -19.30 -12.42 -7.44
CA ASN A 10 -18.84 -12.09 -6.09
C ASN A 10 -17.96 -10.82 -6.05
N VAL A 11 -17.55 -10.28 -7.20
CA VAL A 11 -16.73 -9.08 -7.28
C VAL A 11 -17.62 -7.83 -7.21
N CYS A 12 -17.33 -6.96 -6.25
CA CYS A 12 -17.91 -5.62 -6.18
C CYS A 12 -17.32 -4.72 -7.29
N TRP A 13 -17.89 -4.81 -8.50
CA TRP A 13 -17.41 -4.12 -9.70
C TRP A 13 -17.33 -2.60 -9.59
N LYS A 14 -18.20 -1.99 -8.79
CA LYS A 14 -18.21 -0.54 -8.58
C LYS A 14 -16.97 -0.08 -7.81
N GLU A 15 -16.66 -0.76 -6.71
CA GLU A 15 -15.49 -0.50 -5.86
C GLU A 15 -14.19 -0.84 -6.59
N PHE A 16 -14.16 -2.00 -7.25
CA PHE A 16 -13.01 -2.40 -8.06
C PHE A 16 -12.74 -1.40 -9.19
N GLY A 17 -13.80 -0.99 -9.91
CA GLY A 17 -13.71 0.00 -10.99
C GLY A 17 -13.20 1.35 -10.50
N LEU A 18 -13.63 1.79 -9.31
CA LEU A 18 -13.13 3.02 -8.70
C LEU A 18 -11.62 2.93 -8.40
N LEU A 19 -11.18 1.81 -7.84
CA LEU A 19 -9.77 1.60 -7.49
C LEU A 19 -8.87 1.53 -8.74
N VAL A 20 -9.33 0.85 -9.79
CA VAL A 20 -8.67 0.83 -11.10
C VAL A 20 -8.64 2.22 -11.74
N PHE A 21 -9.72 2.99 -11.64
CA PHE A 21 -9.77 4.36 -12.14
C PHE A 21 -8.72 5.25 -11.47
N VAL A 22 -8.62 5.21 -10.13
CA VAL A 22 -7.59 5.96 -9.39
C VAL A 22 -6.19 5.52 -9.82
N TRP A 23 -5.97 4.22 -9.96
CA TRP A 23 -4.69 3.67 -10.39
C TRP A 23 -4.29 4.15 -11.80
N ILE A 24 -5.21 4.11 -12.77
CA ILE A 24 -4.98 4.61 -14.14
C ILE A 24 -4.72 6.12 -14.13
N ALA A 25 -5.51 6.89 -13.38
CA ALA A 25 -5.30 8.33 -13.26
C ALA A 25 -3.91 8.67 -12.72
N PHE A 26 -3.47 7.96 -11.67
CA PHE A 26 -2.13 8.10 -11.11
C PHE A 26 -1.05 7.71 -12.13
N LEU A 27 -1.25 6.61 -12.86
CA LEU A 27 -0.31 6.16 -13.90
C LEU A 27 -0.17 7.19 -15.03
N VAL A 28 -1.27 7.77 -15.50
CA VAL A 28 -1.25 8.84 -16.51
C VAL A 28 -0.49 10.07 -16.01
N LEU A 29 -0.72 10.46 -14.75
CA LEU A 29 0.00 11.58 -14.12
C LEU A 29 1.51 11.28 -14.02
N GLN A 30 1.89 10.06 -13.66
CA GLN A 30 3.30 9.67 -13.59
C GLN A 30 4.00 9.63 -14.95
N ILE A 31 3.34 9.09 -15.98
CA ILE A 31 3.85 9.12 -17.35
C ILE A 31 4.05 10.56 -17.80
N THR A 32 3.06 11.42 -17.58
CA THR A 32 3.14 12.85 -17.93
C THR A 32 4.29 13.54 -17.21
N LYS A 33 4.52 13.20 -15.93
CA LYS A 33 5.67 13.69 -15.15
C LYS A 33 7.00 13.31 -15.80
N ASN A 34 7.13 12.10 -16.33
CA ASN A 34 8.35 11.61 -16.97
C ASN A 34 8.69 12.34 -18.27
N TYR A 35 7.69 12.87 -18.98
CA TYR A 35 7.89 13.67 -20.21
C TYR A 35 8.08 15.17 -19.94
N THR A 36 7.93 15.63 -18.69
CA THR A 36 8.02 17.04 -18.34
C THR A 36 9.39 17.34 -17.72
N ALA A 37 10.06 18.40 -18.18
CA ALA A 37 11.33 18.84 -17.61
C ALA A 37 11.18 19.19 -16.12
N THR A 38 12.11 18.71 -15.31
CA THR A 38 12.24 19.05 -13.89
C THR A 38 12.35 20.56 -13.72
N CYS A 39 11.66 21.13 -12.72
CA CYS A 39 11.64 22.58 -12.42
C CYS A 39 10.70 23.47 -13.28
N THR A 40 9.87 22.90 -14.18
CA THR A 40 8.80 23.65 -14.88
C THR A 40 7.55 23.78 -14.01
N THR A 41 6.77 24.88 -14.13
CA THR A 41 5.46 25.03 -13.45
C THR A 41 4.52 23.85 -13.70
N VAL A 42 4.60 23.25 -14.90
CA VAL A 42 3.84 22.06 -15.30
C VAL A 42 4.18 20.83 -14.44
N TYR A 43 5.45 20.65 -14.05
CA TYR A 43 5.87 19.53 -13.18
C TYR A 43 5.21 19.62 -11.81
N TRP A 44 5.20 20.81 -11.21
CA TRP A 44 4.57 21.06 -9.91
C TRP A 44 3.05 20.93 -9.97
N VAL A 45 2.42 21.39 -11.06
CA VAL A 45 0.99 21.22 -11.30
C VAL A 45 0.62 19.74 -11.39
N VAL A 46 1.37 18.93 -12.14
CA VAL A 46 1.13 17.49 -12.29
C VAL A 46 1.35 16.73 -10.96
N ASN A 47 2.34 17.14 -10.16
CA ASN A 47 2.58 16.55 -8.84
C ASN A 47 1.44 16.90 -7.87
N LEU A 48 1.04 18.17 -7.82
CA LEU A 48 -0.07 18.62 -6.97
C LEU A 48 -1.39 18.01 -7.39
N LEU A 49 -1.60 17.70 -8.67
CA LEU A 49 -2.84 17.11 -9.19
C LEU A 49 -3.13 15.70 -8.65
N GLN A 50 -2.12 14.98 -8.13
CA GLN A 50 -2.31 13.69 -7.45
C GLN A 50 -3.06 13.84 -6.10
N ILE A 51 -2.94 15.01 -5.46
CA ILE A 51 -3.56 15.29 -4.16
C ILE A 51 -5.09 15.48 -4.29
N PRO A 52 -5.64 16.30 -5.21
CA PRO A 52 -7.08 16.40 -5.44
C PRO A 52 -7.73 15.08 -5.83
N VAL A 53 -7.07 14.25 -6.65
CA VAL A 53 -7.63 12.96 -7.07
C VAL A 53 -7.77 12.01 -5.88
N SER A 54 -6.72 11.90 -5.04
CA SER A 54 -6.76 11.05 -3.85
C SER A 54 -7.69 11.57 -2.75
N LEU A 55 -7.67 12.88 -2.47
CA LEU A 55 -8.56 13.51 -1.50
C LEU A 55 -10.03 13.49 -1.96
N GLY A 56 -10.28 13.68 -3.25
CA GLY A 56 -11.63 13.63 -3.82
C GLY A 56 -12.26 12.25 -3.69
N VAL A 57 -11.50 11.20 -4.03
CA VAL A 57 -11.96 9.81 -3.88
C VAL A 57 -12.13 9.44 -2.41
N SER A 58 -11.13 9.72 -1.56
CA SER A 58 -11.20 9.42 -0.12
C SER A 58 -12.34 10.17 0.56
N GLY A 59 -12.56 11.43 0.16
CA GLY A 59 -13.67 12.26 0.63
C GLY A 59 -15.04 11.72 0.16
N TYR A 60 -15.15 11.27 -1.08
CA TYR A 60 -16.37 10.62 -1.59
C TYR A 60 -16.71 9.36 -0.78
N GLU A 61 -15.73 8.50 -0.51
CA GLU A 61 -15.94 7.29 0.30
C GLU A 61 -16.28 7.64 1.75
N ALA A 62 -15.58 8.61 2.34
CA ALA A 62 -15.83 9.12 3.68
C ALA A 62 -17.26 9.65 3.83
N ILE A 63 -17.72 10.48 2.88
CA ILE A 63 -19.09 11.03 2.88
C ILE A 63 -20.12 9.92 2.64
N SER A 64 -19.83 8.96 1.76
CA SER A 64 -20.72 7.83 1.49
C SER A 64 -20.88 6.91 2.70
N LEU A 65 -19.85 6.76 3.54
CA LEU A 65 -19.90 6.05 4.82
C LEU A 65 -20.64 6.87 5.88
N TYR A 66 -20.40 8.18 5.97
CA TYR A 66 -21.06 9.06 6.94
C TYR A 66 -22.56 9.19 6.69
N LYS A 67 -23.00 9.29 5.44
CA LYS A 67 -24.43 9.31 5.06
C LYS A 67 -25.13 7.94 5.21
N GLY A 68 -24.40 6.90 5.60
CA GLY A 68 -24.94 5.54 5.78
C GLY A 68 -25.30 4.82 4.48
N TRP A 69 -24.94 5.36 3.32
CA TRP A 69 -25.16 4.73 2.01
C TRP A 69 -24.24 3.53 1.77
N ARG A 70 -23.11 3.46 2.49
CA ARG A 70 -22.21 2.29 2.50
C ARG A 70 -22.06 1.79 3.94
N LYS A 71 -22.13 0.47 4.11
CA LYS A 71 -21.81 -0.24 5.36
C LYS A 71 -20.60 -1.12 5.13
N ILE A 72 -19.72 -1.21 6.13
CA ILE A 72 -18.58 -2.15 6.11
C ILE A 72 -19.17 -3.54 6.28
N ALA A 73 -19.33 -4.30 5.18
CA ALA A 73 -19.98 -5.61 5.17
C ALA A 73 -19.39 -6.61 6.17
N SER A 74 -18.13 -6.42 6.54
CA SER A 74 -17.40 -7.29 7.48
C SER A 74 -17.56 -6.91 8.96
N LYS A 75 -18.10 -5.73 9.28
CA LYS A 75 -18.31 -5.26 10.65
C LYS A 75 -19.80 -5.49 10.96
N GLY A 76 -20.12 -6.62 11.60
CA GLY A 76 -21.50 -6.95 12.01
C GLY A 76 -22.11 -5.82 12.86
N ASP A 77 -23.45 -5.82 12.96
CA ASP A 77 -24.39 -4.77 13.45
C ASP A 77 -24.07 -4.17 14.84
N SER A 78 -22.86 -3.62 14.99
CA SER A 78 -22.32 -3.00 16.18
C SER A 78 -22.45 -1.51 16.01
N GLY A 79 -23.58 -0.99 16.49
CA GLY A 79 -23.82 0.41 16.89
C GLY A 79 -23.04 1.47 16.12
N THR A 80 -23.64 1.96 15.05
CA THR A 80 -23.17 3.08 14.24
C THR A 80 -23.09 4.38 15.04
N ASN A 81 -21.93 4.63 15.65
CA ASN A 81 -21.40 5.97 15.87
C ASN A 81 -19.96 6.00 15.36
N LEU A 82 -19.78 5.81 14.05
CA LEU A 82 -18.55 6.23 13.38
C LEU A 82 -18.52 7.76 13.49
N GLN A 83 -18.00 8.26 14.61
CA GLN A 83 -17.82 9.69 14.83
C GLN A 83 -16.93 10.24 13.73
N VAL A 84 -17.23 11.46 13.29
CA VAL A 84 -16.42 12.20 12.32
C VAL A 84 -14.93 12.20 12.72
N GLN A 85 -14.66 12.24 14.03
CA GLN A 85 -13.31 12.14 14.59
C GLN A 85 -12.60 10.82 14.23
N GLN A 86 -13.29 9.68 14.27
CA GLN A 86 -12.70 8.39 13.90
C GLN A 86 -12.35 8.36 12.39
N LEU A 87 -13.24 8.89 11.55
CA LEU A 87 -13.03 8.95 10.10
C LEU A 87 -11.83 9.83 9.72
N ILE A 88 -11.69 10.98 10.38
CA ILE A 88 -10.53 11.87 10.23
C ILE A 88 -9.25 11.15 10.67
N THR A 89 -9.27 10.48 11.83
CA THR A 89 -8.13 9.69 12.32
C THR A 89 -7.74 8.61 11.30
N TYR A 90 -8.69 7.89 10.71
CA TYR A 90 -8.36 6.86 9.70
C TYR A 90 -7.77 7.46 8.42
N CYS A 91 -8.29 8.61 7.96
CA CYS A 91 -7.71 9.29 6.81
C CYS A 91 -6.27 9.73 7.11
N PHE A 92 -6.01 10.26 8.30
CA PHE A 92 -4.67 10.66 8.74
C PHE A 92 -3.71 9.47 8.81
N PHE A 93 -4.11 8.38 9.48
CA PHE A 93 -3.30 7.17 9.53
C PHE A 93 -3.11 6.54 8.15
N GLY A 94 -4.09 6.64 7.25
CA GLY A 94 -3.97 6.17 5.88
C GLY A 94 -2.94 6.96 5.06
N VAL A 95 -2.92 8.29 5.22
CA VAL A 95 -1.90 9.14 4.61
C VAL A 95 -0.52 8.83 5.19
N LEU A 96 -0.42 8.70 6.51
CA LEU A 96 0.83 8.33 7.19
C LEU A 96 1.34 6.95 6.71
N ALA A 97 0.43 5.98 6.60
CA ALA A 97 0.71 4.64 6.10
C ALA A 97 1.21 4.66 4.65
N GLY A 98 0.58 5.47 3.79
CA GLY A 98 0.99 5.67 2.41
C GLY A 98 2.36 6.34 2.30
N LEU A 99 2.64 7.35 3.13
CA LEU A 99 3.90 8.08 3.12
C LEU A 99 5.05 7.18 3.58
N VAL A 100 4.89 6.48 4.70
CA VAL A 100 5.89 5.51 5.18
C VAL A 100 6.02 4.33 4.21
N GLY A 101 4.90 3.82 3.68
CA GLY A 101 4.90 2.73 2.71
C GLY A 101 5.56 3.09 1.37
N GLY A 102 5.44 4.35 0.94
CA GLY A 102 6.12 4.90 -0.24
C GLY A 102 7.61 5.10 -0.02
N LEU A 103 8.01 5.65 1.14
CA LEU A 103 9.42 5.82 1.51
C LEU A 103 10.17 4.49 1.62
N LEU A 104 9.53 3.48 2.20
CA LEU A 104 10.11 2.14 2.35
C LEU A 104 9.98 1.27 1.09
N GLY A 105 9.16 1.70 0.11
CA GLY A 105 8.87 0.91 -1.10
C GLY A 105 8.11 -0.40 -0.84
N LEU A 106 7.50 -0.56 0.35
CA LEU A 106 6.82 -1.79 0.76
C LEU A 106 5.36 -1.86 0.30
N GLY A 107 4.77 -0.71 -0.09
CA GLY A 107 3.32 -0.57 -0.27
C GLY A 107 2.61 -0.56 1.09
N GLY A 108 1.85 0.49 1.40
CA GLY A 108 1.38 0.79 2.77
C GLY A 108 0.45 -0.22 3.47
N GLY A 109 0.22 -1.42 2.92
CA GLY A 109 -0.69 -2.41 3.53
C GLY A 109 -0.19 -3.05 4.82
N PHE A 110 1.12 -3.04 5.08
CA PHE A 110 1.65 -3.50 6.38
C PHE A 110 1.16 -2.64 7.56
N ILE A 111 0.88 -1.34 7.33
CA ILE A 111 0.32 -0.42 8.34
C ILE A 111 -1.21 -0.52 8.36
N MET A 112 -1.85 -0.72 7.20
CA MET A 112 -3.31 -0.88 7.11
C MET A 112 -3.82 -2.14 7.82
N GLY A 113 -3.04 -3.23 7.84
CA GLY A 113 -3.42 -4.48 8.50
C GLY A 113 -3.79 -4.31 9.98
N PRO A 114 -2.88 -3.81 10.83
CA PRO A 114 -3.16 -3.50 12.24
C PRO A 114 -4.31 -2.50 12.42
N LEU A 115 -4.39 -1.45 11.59
CA LEU A 115 -5.47 -0.46 11.67
C LEU A 115 -6.86 -1.08 11.49
N PHE A 116 -6.99 -2.02 10.53
CA PHE A 116 -8.25 -2.75 10.35
C PHE A 116 -8.57 -3.70 11.51
N LEU A 117 -7.55 -4.23 12.22
CA LEU A 117 -7.77 -5.04 13.41
C LEU A 117 -8.26 -4.20 14.60
N GLU A 118 -7.71 -3.00 14.80
CA GLU A 118 -8.19 -2.05 15.82
C GLU A 118 -9.63 -1.60 15.54
N LEU A 119 -10.01 -1.56 14.26
CA LEU A 119 -11.37 -1.30 13.81
C LEU A 119 -12.37 -2.44 14.11
N GLY A 120 -11.90 -3.57 14.63
CA GLY A 120 -12.72 -4.74 14.89
C GLY A 120 -13.09 -5.54 13.64
N VAL A 121 -12.39 -5.30 12.52
CA VAL A 121 -12.55 -6.12 11.30
C VAL A 121 -11.92 -7.49 11.56
N PRO A 122 -12.59 -8.60 11.21
CA PRO A 122 -12.03 -9.93 11.36
C PRO A 122 -10.66 -10.04 10.65
N PRO A 123 -9.66 -10.66 11.28
CA PRO A 123 -8.27 -10.64 10.83
C PRO A 123 -8.07 -11.22 9.44
N GLN A 124 -8.89 -12.19 9.05
CA GLN A 124 -8.83 -12.80 7.73
C GLN A 124 -9.22 -11.83 6.61
N VAL A 125 -10.23 -10.99 6.83
CA VAL A 125 -10.69 -9.98 5.85
C VAL A 125 -9.73 -8.80 5.82
N SER A 126 -9.25 -8.36 6.99
CA SER A 126 -8.23 -7.31 7.12
C SER A 126 -6.96 -7.67 6.32
N SER A 127 -6.40 -8.86 6.54
CA SER A 127 -5.19 -9.34 5.87
C SER A 127 -5.37 -9.44 4.35
N ALA A 128 -6.51 -9.95 3.89
CA ALA A 128 -6.83 -10.02 2.46
C ALA A 128 -6.92 -8.62 1.82
N THR A 129 -7.60 -7.69 2.49
CA THR A 129 -7.78 -6.30 2.02
C THR A 129 -6.45 -5.56 1.96
N ALA A 130 -5.62 -5.69 3.01
CA ALA A 130 -4.29 -5.09 3.05
C ALA A 130 -3.38 -5.63 1.94
N THR A 131 -3.40 -6.93 1.69
CA THR A 131 -2.61 -7.58 0.62
C THR A 131 -3.09 -7.13 -0.76
N PHE A 132 -4.40 -7.01 -0.95
CA PHE A 132 -4.99 -6.49 -2.18
C PHE A 132 -4.58 -5.03 -2.42
N ALA A 133 -4.64 -4.16 -1.40
CA ALA A 133 -4.17 -2.78 -1.50
C ALA A 133 -2.67 -2.69 -1.82
N MET A 134 -1.83 -3.56 -1.20
CA MET A 134 -0.41 -3.65 -1.53
C MET A 134 -0.18 -4.00 -3.00
N MET A 135 -0.96 -4.92 -3.58
CA MET A 135 -0.82 -5.28 -4.99
C MET A 135 -0.94 -4.07 -5.92
N PHE A 136 -1.91 -3.17 -5.70
CA PHE A 136 -2.08 -1.95 -6.50
C PHE A 136 -0.98 -0.93 -6.26
N SER A 137 -0.56 -0.75 -5.01
CA SER A 137 0.53 0.18 -4.68
C SER A 137 1.86 -0.29 -5.27
N SER A 138 2.17 -1.59 -5.17
CA SER A 138 3.41 -2.17 -5.67
C SER A 138 3.44 -2.20 -7.20
N SER A 139 2.30 -2.49 -7.87
CA SER A 139 2.24 -2.44 -9.33
C SER A 139 2.53 -1.04 -9.86
N MET A 140 2.03 -0.01 -9.17
CA MET A 140 2.31 1.39 -9.47
C MET A 140 3.82 1.70 -9.34
N SER A 141 4.46 1.27 -8.25
CA SER A 141 5.90 1.46 -8.06
C SER A 141 6.74 0.76 -9.13
N VAL A 142 6.37 -0.46 -9.56
CA VAL A 142 7.09 -1.17 -10.63
C VAL A 142 7.04 -0.38 -11.94
N VAL A 143 5.88 0.16 -12.30
CA VAL A 143 5.74 1.03 -13.48
C VAL A 143 6.60 2.28 -13.35
N GLU A 144 6.60 2.94 -12.19
CA GLU A 144 7.44 4.12 -11.92
C GLU A 144 8.93 3.82 -12.11
N TYR A 145 9.44 2.78 -11.44
CA TYR A 145 10.86 2.40 -11.54
C TYR A 145 11.26 1.98 -12.96
N HIS A 146 10.33 1.38 -13.71
CA HIS A 146 10.54 1.04 -15.10
C HIS A 146 10.64 2.29 -15.98
N LEU A 147 9.75 3.27 -15.79
CA LEU A 147 9.76 4.56 -16.51
C LEU A 147 11.04 5.37 -16.25
N LEU A 148 11.56 5.33 -15.02
CA LEU A 148 12.81 5.99 -14.63
C LEU A 148 14.08 5.32 -15.21
N LYS A 149 13.96 4.21 -15.95
CA LYS A 149 15.08 3.42 -16.53
C LYS A 149 16.18 3.01 -15.55
N ARG A 150 15.95 3.11 -14.23
CA ARG A 150 16.90 2.72 -13.17
C ARG A 150 16.93 1.20 -12.90
N PHE A 151 16.44 0.40 -13.84
CA PHE A 151 16.03 -0.97 -13.56
C PHE A 151 16.80 -2.00 -14.38
N PRO A 152 17.73 -2.76 -13.77
CA PRO A 152 18.33 -3.90 -14.44
C PRO A 152 17.32 -5.07 -14.44
N VAL A 153 16.57 -5.17 -15.55
CA VAL A 153 15.54 -6.19 -15.82
C VAL A 153 15.93 -7.63 -15.40
N PRO A 154 17.16 -8.15 -15.62
CA PRO A 154 17.48 -9.53 -15.25
C PRO A 154 17.43 -9.80 -13.74
N TYR A 155 17.91 -8.86 -12.91
CA TYR A 155 17.87 -9.03 -11.45
C TYR A 155 16.44 -8.99 -10.92
N ALA A 156 15.60 -8.15 -11.52
CA ALA A 156 14.21 -8.07 -11.15
C ALA A 156 13.42 -9.36 -11.42
N LEU A 157 13.62 -9.97 -12.60
CA LEU A 157 13.01 -11.26 -12.93
C LEU A 157 13.44 -12.34 -11.93
N TYR A 158 14.72 -12.34 -11.53
CA TYR A 158 15.22 -13.25 -10.50
C TYR A 158 14.51 -13.02 -9.16
N PHE A 159 14.40 -11.77 -8.69
CA PHE A 159 13.70 -11.46 -7.44
C PHE A 159 12.21 -11.80 -7.50
N VAL A 160 11.54 -11.61 -8.64
CA VAL A 160 10.14 -12.01 -8.83
C VAL A 160 10.00 -13.53 -8.72
N ALA A 161 10.88 -14.30 -9.36
CA ALA A 161 10.85 -15.76 -9.26
C ALA A 161 11.05 -16.25 -7.81
N VAL A 162 12.05 -15.70 -7.10
CA VAL A 162 12.30 -16.07 -5.70
C VAL A 162 11.13 -15.64 -4.80
N ALA A 163 10.62 -14.42 -4.96
CA ALA A 163 9.52 -13.90 -4.15
C ALA A 163 8.21 -14.66 -4.37
N THR A 164 7.91 -15.07 -5.60
CA THR A 164 6.70 -15.86 -5.91
C THR A 164 6.75 -17.24 -5.28
N VAL A 165 7.89 -17.93 -5.36
CA VAL A 165 8.10 -19.23 -4.71
C VAL A 165 7.99 -19.09 -3.19
N ALA A 166 8.67 -18.10 -2.60
CA ALA A 166 8.63 -17.83 -1.16
C ALA A 166 7.21 -17.47 -0.69
N ALA A 167 6.47 -16.65 -1.45
CA ALA A 167 5.09 -16.29 -1.14
C ALA A 167 4.16 -17.50 -1.21
N PHE A 168 4.31 -18.38 -2.21
CA PHE A 168 3.48 -19.57 -2.33
C PHE A 168 3.70 -20.54 -1.16
N ILE A 169 4.97 -20.80 -0.81
CA ILE A 169 5.34 -21.65 0.32
C ILE A 169 4.84 -21.02 1.64
N GLY A 170 5.09 -19.72 1.84
CA GLY A 170 4.67 -18.99 3.03
C GLY A 170 3.16 -18.96 3.21
N GLN A 171 2.40 -18.67 2.15
CA GLN A 171 0.93 -18.69 2.18
C GLN A 171 0.38 -20.09 2.48
N HIS A 172 0.97 -21.13 1.89
CA HIS A 172 0.57 -22.51 2.17
C HIS A 172 0.81 -22.88 3.64
N PHE A 173 1.99 -22.54 4.17
CA PHE A 173 2.36 -22.80 5.55
C PHE A 173 1.48 -22.03 6.54
N VAL A 174 1.32 -20.72 6.35
CA VAL A 174 0.48 -19.86 7.20
C VAL A 174 -0.98 -20.30 7.16
N ARG A 175 -1.53 -20.61 5.98
CA ARG A 175 -2.89 -21.14 5.85
C ARG A 175 -3.05 -22.45 6.62
N ARG A 176 -2.09 -23.36 6.50
CA ARG A 176 -2.11 -24.65 7.22
C ARG A 176 -2.05 -24.45 8.73
N MET A 177 -1.21 -23.53 9.23
CA MET A 177 -1.15 -23.17 10.65
C MET A 177 -2.47 -22.59 11.16
N ILE A 178 -3.10 -21.70 10.39
CA ILE A 178 -4.40 -21.10 10.75
C ILE A 178 -5.47 -22.18 10.88
N ILE A 179 -5.52 -23.14 9.95
CA ILE A 179 -6.50 -24.24 9.97
C ILE A 179 -6.27 -25.17 11.17
N LEU A 180 -5.02 -25.50 11.48
CA LEU A 180 -4.68 -26.40 12.59
C LEU A 180 -5.03 -25.82 13.96
N MET A 181 -4.80 -24.53 14.16
CA MET A 181 -4.97 -23.91 15.47
C MET A 181 -6.32 -23.18 15.63
N GLY A 182 -6.97 -22.79 14.54
CA GLY A 182 -8.32 -22.21 14.54
C GLY A 182 -8.49 -20.87 15.27
N ARG A 183 -7.40 -20.20 15.67
CA ARG A 183 -7.45 -18.98 16.49
C ARG A 183 -7.01 -17.73 15.71
N ALA A 184 -7.87 -16.71 15.77
CA ALA A 184 -7.62 -15.37 15.22
C ALA A 184 -6.33 -14.71 15.74
N SER A 185 -5.90 -15.05 16.97
CA SER A 185 -4.72 -14.48 17.62
C SER A 185 -3.40 -14.75 16.87
N ILE A 186 -3.33 -15.83 16.08
CA ILE A 186 -2.11 -16.19 15.34
C ILE A 186 -1.86 -15.21 14.19
N ILE A 187 -2.91 -14.75 13.52
CA ILE A 187 -2.77 -13.78 12.43
C ILE A 187 -2.19 -12.48 12.99
N ILE A 188 -2.68 -12.04 14.15
CA ILE A 188 -2.17 -10.86 14.85
C ILE A 188 -0.71 -11.06 15.25
N PHE A 189 -0.37 -12.23 15.80
CA PHE A 189 1.00 -12.55 16.19
C PHE A 189 1.96 -12.53 14.99
N ILE A 190 1.59 -13.16 13.88
CA ILE A 190 2.40 -13.15 12.64
C ILE A 190 2.56 -11.72 12.13
N LEU A 191 1.48 -10.93 12.05
CA LEU A 191 1.54 -9.53 11.61
C LEU A 191 2.49 -8.71 12.51
N ALA A 192 2.35 -8.81 13.83
CA ALA A 192 3.20 -8.11 14.78
C ALA A 192 4.68 -8.53 14.66
N SER A 193 4.95 -9.83 14.56
CA SER A 193 6.32 -10.34 14.36
C SER A 193 6.93 -9.85 13.06
N THR A 194 6.16 -9.85 11.95
CA THR A 194 6.67 -9.35 10.66
C THR A 194 7.01 -7.87 10.72
N ILE A 195 6.15 -7.04 11.32
CA ILE A 195 6.39 -5.60 11.51
C ILE A 195 7.65 -5.37 12.36
N PHE A 196 7.80 -6.13 13.45
CA PHE A 196 8.97 -6.03 14.33
C PHE A 196 10.27 -6.40 13.62
N ILE A 197 10.29 -7.52 12.88
CA ILE A 197 11.46 -7.96 12.12
C ILE A 197 11.79 -6.94 11.02
N SER A 198 10.79 -6.45 10.28
CA SER A 198 10.98 -5.43 9.25
C SER A 198 11.55 -4.13 9.84
N ALA A 199 11.04 -3.67 10.99
CA ALA A 199 11.53 -2.47 11.65
C ALA A 199 13.00 -2.60 12.09
N ILE A 200 13.38 -3.75 12.66
CA ILE A 200 14.77 -4.00 13.06
C ILE A 200 15.69 -4.10 11.85
N SER A 201 15.30 -4.85 10.82
CA SER A 201 16.15 -5.06 9.64
C SER A 201 16.33 -3.77 8.84
N LEU A 202 15.24 -3.07 8.50
CA LEU A 202 15.31 -1.82 7.74
C LEU A 202 15.95 -0.69 8.56
N GLY A 203 15.62 -0.59 9.86
CA GLY A 203 16.25 0.36 10.76
C GLY A 203 17.74 0.12 10.91
N GLY A 204 18.14 -1.15 11.11
CA GLY A 204 19.54 -1.54 11.26
C GLY A 204 20.37 -1.29 9.99
N VAL A 205 19.85 -1.68 8.82
CA VAL A 205 20.51 -1.43 7.52
C VAL A 205 20.55 0.06 7.19
N GLY A 206 19.49 0.81 7.53
CA GLY A 206 19.46 2.26 7.34
C GLY A 206 20.51 2.98 8.18
N ILE A 207 20.62 2.63 9.47
CA ILE A 207 21.61 3.22 10.38
C ILE A 207 23.03 2.84 9.97
N SER A 208 23.29 1.57 9.65
CA SER A 208 24.64 1.14 9.26
C SER A 208 25.11 1.81 7.97
N ASN A 209 24.22 1.93 6.98
CA ASN A 209 24.52 2.62 5.73
C ASN A 209 24.71 4.13 5.95
N MET A 210 23.93 4.76 6.84
CA MET A 210 24.08 6.17 7.17
C MET A 210 25.42 6.46 7.84
N ILE A 211 25.82 5.66 8.84
CA ILE A 211 27.11 5.83 9.52
C ILE A 211 28.26 5.67 8.52
N GLY A 212 28.22 4.63 7.67
CA GLY A 212 29.26 4.40 6.66
C GLY A 212 29.34 5.50 5.59
N LYS A 213 28.23 6.19 5.29
CA LYS A 213 28.23 7.36 4.39
C LYS A 213 28.78 8.62 5.08
N ILE A 214 28.45 8.84 6.35
CA ILE A 214 28.97 9.96 7.15
C ILE A 214 30.49 9.85 7.33
N GLU A 215 30.99 8.64 7.63
CA GLU A 215 32.42 8.41 7.87
C GLU A 215 33.28 8.61 6.61
N ARG A 216 32.74 8.28 5.43
CA ARG A 216 33.40 8.51 4.14
C ARG A 216 33.26 9.96 3.62
N ARG A 217 32.61 10.85 4.38
CA ARG A 217 32.15 12.19 3.91
C ARG A 217 31.48 12.13 2.52
N GLU A 218 30.80 11.03 2.21
CA GLU A 218 30.09 10.89 0.95
C GLU A 218 28.81 11.70 0.98
N TYR A 219 28.43 12.25 -0.17
CA TYR A 219 27.22 13.03 -0.33
C TYR A 219 25.98 12.18 0.04
N MET A 220 25.14 12.70 0.94
CA MET A 220 23.97 11.95 1.45
C MET A 220 22.81 11.82 0.44
N GLY A 221 23.00 12.25 -0.82
CA GLY A 221 22.04 12.09 -1.91
C GLY A 221 20.96 13.17 -1.99
N PHE A 222 21.14 14.31 -1.31
CA PHE A 222 20.24 15.46 -1.43
C PHE A 222 20.60 16.33 -2.64
N GLU A 223 20.53 15.77 -3.85
CA GLU A 223 20.75 16.54 -5.07
C GLU A 223 19.71 17.66 -5.24
N ASN A 224 20.13 18.78 -5.82
CA ASN A 224 19.22 19.86 -6.17
C ASN A 224 18.26 19.38 -7.28
N LEU A 225 16.96 19.46 -7.00
CA LEU A 225 15.86 19.03 -7.87
C LEU A 225 15.85 19.71 -9.26
N CYS A 226 16.62 20.78 -9.46
CA CYS A 226 16.66 21.58 -10.68
C CYS A 226 17.99 21.49 -11.45
N THR A 227 18.87 20.51 -11.16
CA THR A 227 20.18 20.37 -11.84
C THR A 227 20.22 19.24 -12.87
N TYR A 228 19.14 18.47 -13.01
CA TYR A 228 19.01 17.48 -14.10
C TYR A 228 18.32 18.12 -15.30
N ASP A 229 19.12 18.62 -16.25
CA ASP A 229 18.65 18.80 -17.63
C ASP A 229 18.59 17.42 -18.30
N VAL A 230 17.50 17.17 -19.03
CA VAL A 230 17.24 15.94 -19.80
C VAL A 230 18.20 15.76 -20.98
#